data_AF-A0A937RET0-F1
#
_entry.id   AF-A0A937RET0-F1
#
_cell.length_a   1.000
_cell.length_b   1.000
_cell.length_c   1.000
_cell.angle_alpha   90.00
_cell.angle_beta   90.00
_cell.angle_gamma   90.00
#
_symmetry.space_group_name_H-M   'P 1'
#
loop_
_entity.id
_entity.type
_entity.pdbx_description
1 polymer ?
#
loop_
_entity_poly.entity_id
_entity_poly.type
_entity_poly.pdbx_seq_one_letter_code
_entity_poly.pdbx_strand_id
1 'polypeptide(L)'
;MNVKAALENLSRAGYDSTHLARGMAADALRHTLIMMKQAIGRATAGATLLLSLCLGGATAAPPPASAKRKGRIVFSSNRSGPWRIWLVQADGSGLRQLTHDKGLGHDVDPVFSPAGKEILFNSTRGGTVAVWRMPLDGAKAEQVCDGDQAEWAPDGKRIAFRRNHRLFARHLATGKETQISPNGWPLCSGPAWSPDGKLIA
;
A
#
# COMPACT_ATOMS: atom_id res chain seq x y z
N MET A 1 -15.51 13.82 -9.52
CA MET A 1 -14.99 14.94 -10.35
C MET A 1 -14.82 14.41 -11.76
N ASN A 2 -15.42 15.04 -12.77
CA ASN A 2 -15.38 14.53 -14.16
C ASN A 2 -14.08 14.98 -14.86
N VAL A 3 -13.51 14.12 -15.70
CA VAL A 3 -12.25 14.33 -16.44
C VAL A 3 -12.25 15.68 -17.20
N LYS A 4 -13.41 16.07 -17.75
CA LYS A 4 -13.57 17.35 -18.44
C LYS A 4 -13.21 18.57 -17.56
N ALA A 5 -13.62 18.57 -16.29
CA ALA A 5 -13.33 19.66 -15.35
C ALA A 5 -11.85 19.71 -14.92
N ALA A 6 -11.14 18.58 -14.94
CA ALA A 6 -9.70 18.55 -14.69
C ALA A 6 -8.91 19.18 -15.84
N LEU A 7 -9.32 18.92 -17.09
CA LEU A 7 -8.68 19.49 -18.29
C LEU A 7 -8.93 21.00 -18.42
N GLU A 8 -10.14 21.48 -18.14
CA GLU A 8 -10.48 22.91 -18.16
C GLU A 8 -9.67 23.72 -17.14
N ASN A 9 -9.39 23.16 -15.95
CA ASN A 9 -8.53 23.82 -14.96
C ASN A 9 -7.05 23.89 -15.38
N LEU A 10 -6.53 22.89 -16.10
CA LEU A 10 -5.15 22.91 -16.60
C LEU A 10 -4.96 23.92 -17.74
N SER A 11 -5.96 24.06 -18.62
CA SER A 11 -5.97 25.08 -19.66
C SER A 11 -6.00 26.50 -19.07
N ARG A 12 -6.83 26.74 -18.03
CA ARG A 12 -6.85 28.02 -17.29
C ARG A 12 -5.53 28.35 -16.57
N ALA A 13 -4.71 27.35 -16.26
CA ALA A 13 -3.39 27.52 -15.67
C ALA A 13 -2.27 27.83 -16.68
N GLY A 14 -2.60 28.05 -17.96
CA GLY A 14 -1.65 28.46 -19.00
C GLY A 14 -0.80 27.33 -19.59
N TYR A 15 -1.15 26.06 -19.34
CA TYR A 15 -0.45 24.92 -19.94
C TYR A 15 -0.98 24.63 -21.35
N ASP A 16 -0.11 24.82 -22.36
CA ASP A 16 -0.40 24.48 -23.75
C ASP A 16 -0.48 22.95 -23.94
N SER A 17 -1.64 22.51 -24.43
CA SER A 17 -1.95 21.10 -24.73
C SER A 17 -1.06 20.43 -25.77
N THR A 18 -0.30 21.19 -26.58
CA THR A 18 0.47 20.64 -27.70
C THR A 18 1.81 20.01 -27.31
N HIS A 19 2.34 20.26 -26.11
CA HIS A 19 3.70 19.81 -25.74
C HIS A 19 3.78 18.58 -24.81
N LEU A 20 2.64 17.97 -24.44
CA LEU A 20 2.56 16.81 -23.53
C LEU A 20 2.43 15.43 -24.25
N ALA A 21 2.53 15.39 -25.58
CA ALA A 21 2.25 14.19 -26.38
C ALA A 21 3.43 13.20 -26.54
N ARG A 22 4.54 13.35 -25.80
CA ARG A 22 5.67 12.39 -25.81
C ARG A 22 6.12 12.05 -24.39
N GLY A 23 5.73 10.86 -23.90
CA GLY A 23 6.48 10.18 -22.84
C GLY A 23 5.69 9.34 -21.83
N MET A 24 4.49 9.75 -21.38
CA MET A 24 3.94 9.21 -20.11
C MET A 24 2.45 8.79 -20.11
N ALA A 25 1.74 8.77 -21.23
CA ALA A 25 0.29 8.51 -21.26
C ALA A 25 -0.13 7.09 -21.70
N ALA A 26 0.77 6.27 -22.25
CA ALA A 26 0.39 5.03 -22.96
C ALA A 26 -0.06 3.88 -22.03
N ASP A 27 0.54 3.72 -20.85
CA ASP A 27 0.21 2.61 -19.93
C ASP A 27 -0.91 2.94 -18.93
N ALA A 28 -1.03 4.22 -18.52
CA ALA A 28 -2.09 4.68 -17.62
C ALA A 28 -3.51 4.54 -18.24
N LEU A 29 -3.61 4.49 -19.57
CA LEU A 29 -4.89 4.30 -20.29
C LEU A 29 -5.25 2.83 -20.54
N ARG A 30 -4.29 1.88 -20.46
CA ARG A 30 -4.58 0.44 -20.67
C ARG A 30 -5.28 -0.20 -19.46
N HIS A 31 -4.91 0.17 -18.24
CA HIS A 31 -5.55 -0.38 -17.03
C HIS A 31 -6.96 0.17 -16.77
N THR A 32 -7.24 1.40 -17.19
CA THR A 32 -8.54 2.05 -16.95
C THR A 32 -9.66 1.50 -17.86
N LEU A 33 -9.31 0.94 -19.03
CA LEU A 33 -10.29 0.39 -19.99
C LEU A 33 -10.75 -1.04 -19.67
N ILE A 34 -10.04 -1.78 -18.83
CA ILE A 34 -10.41 -3.14 -18.41
C ILE A 34 -11.48 -3.09 -17.31
N MET A 35 -11.41 -2.11 -16.41
CA MET A 35 -12.33 -1.97 -15.27
C MET A 35 -13.74 -1.46 -15.63
N MET A 36 -13.97 -0.95 -16.84
CA MET A 36 -15.30 -0.47 -17.28
C MET A 36 -16.07 -1.46 -18.17
N LYS A 37 -15.57 -2.68 -18.40
CA LYS A 37 -16.25 -3.70 -19.24
C LYS A 37 -17.00 -4.80 -18.47
N GLN A 38 -16.99 -4.77 -17.13
CA GLN A 38 -17.75 -5.73 -16.30
C GLN A 38 -19.04 -5.16 -15.68
N ALA A 39 -19.38 -3.91 -15.99
CA ALA A 39 -20.71 -3.34 -15.72
C ALA A 39 -21.39 -3.01 -17.04
N ILE A 40 -22.69 -3.34 -17.14
CA ILE A 40 -23.59 -3.16 -18.31
C ILE A 40 -23.46 -4.27 -19.37
N GLY A 41 -24.39 -5.24 -19.36
CA GLY A 41 -24.44 -6.30 -20.38
C GLY A 41 -25.57 -7.34 -20.27
N ARG A 42 -26.83 -6.92 -20.47
CA ARG A 42 -28.04 -7.71 -20.86
C ARG A 42 -28.96 -8.33 -19.79
N ALA A 43 -30.14 -7.73 -19.66
CA ALA A 43 -31.42 -8.47 -19.66
C ALA A 43 -31.79 -8.84 -21.13
N THR A 44 -32.77 -9.68 -21.49
CA THR A 44 -33.96 -10.30 -20.84
C THR A 44 -34.01 -11.80 -21.27
N ALA A 45 -35.05 -12.66 -21.11
CA ALA A 45 -36.45 -12.59 -20.64
C ALA A 45 -36.93 -14.01 -20.19
N GLY A 46 -38.14 -14.13 -19.64
CA GLY A 46 -38.95 -15.36 -19.76
C GLY A 46 -39.68 -15.88 -18.50
N ALA A 47 -40.97 -15.50 -18.35
CA ALA A 47 -42.06 -16.20 -17.63
C ALA A 47 -41.87 -16.57 -16.12
N THR A 48 -42.89 -16.73 -15.27
CA THR A 48 -44.37 -16.76 -15.40
C THR A 48 -44.97 -16.07 -14.16
N LEU A 49 -46.14 -15.43 -14.29
CA LEU A 49 -46.84 -14.84 -13.15
C LEU A 49 -47.48 -15.94 -12.26
N LEU A 50 -47.11 -16.01 -10.98
CA LEU A 50 -47.88 -16.73 -9.95
C LEU A 50 -48.16 -15.79 -8.77
N LEU A 51 -49.44 -15.45 -8.61
CA LEU A 51 -49.91 -14.56 -7.57
C LEU A 51 -50.06 -15.32 -6.23
N SER A 52 -48.95 -15.46 -5.49
CA SER A 52 -48.99 -16.05 -4.14
C SER A 52 -49.26 -14.98 -3.08
N LEU A 53 -50.48 -14.95 -2.56
CA LEU A 53 -50.91 -14.01 -1.53
C LEU A 53 -50.41 -14.43 -0.13
N CYS A 54 -49.15 -14.14 0.18
CA CYS A 54 -48.62 -14.34 1.53
C CYS A 54 -48.91 -13.11 2.41
N LEU A 55 -50.01 -13.15 3.18
CA LEU A 55 -50.16 -12.27 4.34
C LEU A 55 -49.12 -12.68 5.40
N GLY A 56 -48.11 -11.85 5.59
CA GLY A 56 -47.10 -12.05 6.63
C GLY A 56 -46.05 -10.96 6.55
N GLY A 57 -46.05 -10.04 7.52
CA GLY A 57 -45.09 -8.94 7.60
C GLY A 57 -43.70 -9.41 7.95
N ALA A 58 -43.00 -10.03 7.00
CA ALA A 58 -41.57 -10.30 7.09
C ALA A 58 -40.81 -8.99 6.82
N THR A 59 -40.57 -8.20 7.87
CA THR A 59 -39.47 -7.25 7.84
C THR A 59 -38.20 -8.05 7.59
N ALA A 60 -37.66 -7.96 6.37
CA ALA A 60 -36.36 -8.55 6.08
C ALA A 60 -35.36 -7.93 7.05
N ALA A 61 -34.89 -8.73 8.03
CA ALA A 61 -33.86 -8.29 8.94
C ALA A 61 -32.67 -7.79 8.12
N PRO A 62 -32.04 -6.66 8.47
CA PRO A 62 -30.84 -6.23 7.78
C PRO A 62 -29.84 -7.40 7.77
N PRO A 63 -29.13 -7.65 6.64
CA PRO A 63 -28.17 -8.74 6.56
C PRO A 63 -27.22 -8.64 7.75
N PRO A 64 -26.89 -9.77 8.42
CA PRO A 64 -26.20 -9.76 9.70
C PRO A 64 -24.97 -8.87 9.60
N ALA A 65 -24.96 -7.80 10.40
CA ALA A 65 -23.95 -6.74 10.33
C ALA A 65 -22.57 -7.37 10.29
N SER A 66 -21.88 -7.23 9.15
CA SER A 66 -20.71 -8.03 8.79
C SER A 66 -19.77 -8.12 9.98
N ALA A 67 -19.51 -9.34 10.46
CA ALA A 67 -18.79 -9.56 11.72
C ALA A 67 -17.51 -8.72 11.72
N LYS A 68 -17.44 -7.73 12.64
CA LYS A 68 -16.41 -6.69 12.61
C LYS A 68 -15.03 -7.34 12.49
N ARG A 69 -14.37 -7.13 11.34
CA ARG A 69 -13.05 -7.70 11.08
C ARG A 69 -12.09 -7.15 12.15
N LYS A 70 -11.62 -8.02 13.04
CA LYS A 70 -10.59 -7.67 14.01
C LYS A 70 -9.25 -7.63 13.28
N GLY A 71 -8.56 -6.50 13.34
CA GLY A 71 -7.30 -6.30 12.67
C GLY A 71 -6.93 -4.83 12.58
N ARG A 72 -5.71 -4.55 12.14
CA ARG A 72 -5.21 -3.20 11.84
C ARG A 72 -4.67 -3.19 10.42
N ILE A 73 -4.78 -2.05 9.75
CA ILE A 73 -4.22 -1.80 8.43
C ILE A 73 -3.26 -0.62 8.57
N VAL A 74 -2.01 -0.81 8.15
CA VAL A 74 -1.03 0.26 7.98
C VAL A 74 -0.88 0.53 6.49
N PHE A 75 -0.82 1.81 6.10
CA PHE A 75 -0.78 2.19 4.68
C PHE A 75 -0.16 3.58 4.48
N SER A 76 0.33 3.83 3.27
CA SER A 76 0.86 5.13 2.86
C SER A 76 -0.25 6.04 2.33
N SER A 77 -0.26 7.32 2.69
CA SER A 77 -1.18 8.31 2.09
C SER A 77 -0.61 9.72 2.15
N ASN A 78 -0.77 10.44 1.03
CA ASN A 78 -0.40 11.84 0.83
C ASN A 78 -1.52 12.84 1.21
N ARG A 79 -2.55 12.39 1.94
CA ARG A 79 -3.71 13.24 2.34
C ARG A 79 -3.36 14.45 3.20
N SER A 80 -2.14 14.50 3.74
CA SER A 80 -1.57 15.58 4.55
C SER A 80 -0.42 16.33 3.84
N GLY A 81 -0.31 16.24 2.51
CA GLY A 81 0.80 16.79 1.73
C GLY A 81 1.79 15.70 1.31
N PRO A 82 3.01 15.60 1.89
CA PRO A 82 3.91 14.48 1.64
C PRO A 82 3.27 13.13 1.96
N TRP A 83 3.76 12.05 1.34
CA TRP A 83 3.38 10.69 1.73
C TRP A 83 3.78 10.44 3.20
N ARG A 84 2.80 10.00 4.00
CA ARG A 84 2.97 9.64 5.41
C ARG A 84 2.41 8.23 5.67
N ILE A 85 2.84 7.63 6.77
CA ILE A 85 2.29 6.35 7.24
C ILE A 85 1.04 6.60 8.10
N TRP A 86 -0.01 5.86 7.83
CA TRP A 86 -1.31 5.91 8.51
C TRP A 86 -1.69 4.54 9.07
N LEU A 87 -2.46 4.55 10.15
CA LEU A 87 -3.06 3.37 10.76
C LEU A 87 -4.58 3.51 10.77
N VAL A 88 -5.29 2.43 10.50
CA VAL A 88 -6.75 2.32 10.69
C VAL A 88 -7.09 0.93 11.22
N GLN A 89 -8.20 0.79 11.96
CA GLN A 89 -8.74 -0.52 12.31
C GLN A 89 -9.34 -1.18 11.07
N ALA A 90 -9.42 -2.51 11.05
CA ALA A 90 -10.01 -3.25 9.94
C ALA A 90 -11.54 -3.11 9.82
N ASP A 91 -12.20 -2.47 10.80
CA ASP A 91 -13.59 -1.99 10.70
C ASP A 91 -13.72 -0.52 10.22
N GLY A 92 -12.62 0.10 9.82
CA GLY A 92 -12.55 1.49 9.34
C GLY A 92 -12.44 2.55 10.44
N SER A 93 -12.57 2.18 11.71
CA SER A 93 -12.47 3.12 12.83
C SER A 93 -11.01 3.48 13.18
N GLY A 94 -10.82 4.51 14.01
CA GLY A 94 -9.51 4.83 14.60
C GLY A 94 -8.41 5.23 13.61
N LEU A 95 -8.79 5.81 12.46
CA LEU A 95 -7.86 6.38 11.49
C LEU A 95 -6.96 7.44 12.15
N ARG A 96 -5.65 7.25 12.09
CA ARG A 96 -4.65 8.22 12.56
C ARG A 96 -3.37 8.20 11.73
N GLN A 97 -2.71 9.34 11.65
CA GLN A 97 -1.37 9.48 11.11
C GLN A 97 -0.34 8.93 12.12
N LEU A 98 0.75 8.33 11.64
CA LEU A 98 1.85 7.82 12.47
C LEU A 98 3.11 8.67 12.30
N THR A 99 3.51 8.96 11.07
CA THR A 99 4.69 9.79 10.80
C THR A 99 4.31 11.26 10.65
N HIS A 100 5.02 12.15 11.35
CA HIS A 100 4.69 13.57 11.47
C HIS A 100 5.89 14.47 11.13
N ASP A 101 6.78 13.99 10.27
CA ASP A 101 7.95 14.76 9.86
C ASP A 101 7.54 16.07 9.15
N LYS A 102 8.26 17.16 9.43
CA LYS A 102 7.96 18.49 8.89
C LYS A 102 8.57 18.75 7.51
N GLY A 103 9.54 17.94 7.09
CA GLY A 103 10.19 18.05 5.78
C GLY A 103 9.36 17.46 4.64
N LEU A 104 9.80 17.73 3.40
CA LEU A 104 9.19 17.20 2.17
C LEU A 104 9.45 15.71 1.95
N GLY A 105 10.27 15.07 2.78
CA GLY A 105 10.55 13.63 2.72
C GLY A 105 9.27 12.80 2.76
N HIS A 106 9.27 11.68 2.05
CA HIS A 106 8.13 10.78 1.90
C HIS A 106 8.33 9.53 2.75
N ASP A 107 7.26 9.06 3.39
CA ASP A 107 7.22 7.78 4.09
C ASP A 107 6.27 6.83 3.35
N VAL A 108 6.80 5.69 2.89
CA VAL A 108 6.09 4.73 2.03
C VAL A 108 6.33 3.27 2.47
N ASP A 109 5.59 2.35 1.84
CA ASP A 109 5.74 0.89 1.94
C ASP A 109 5.82 0.34 3.39
N PRO A 110 4.83 0.63 4.27
CA PRO A 110 4.84 0.17 5.64
C PRO A 110 4.44 -1.30 5.77
N VAL A 111 5.19 -2.04 6.58
CA VAL A 111 4.88 -3.43 6.96
C VAL A 111 4.95 -3.61 8.48
N PHE A 112 4.01 -4.36 9.05
CA PHE A 112 4.06 -4.73 10.47
C PHE A 112 5.18 -5.74 10.74
N SER A 113 5.83 -5.61 11.89
CA SER A 113 6.63 -6.70 12.49
C SER A 113 5.77 -7.95 12.75
N PRO A 114 6.36 -9.17 12.80
CA PRO A 114 5.60 -10.40 13.04
C PRO A 114 4.80 -10.41 14.35
N ALA A 115 5.32 -9.73 15.39
CA ALA A 115 4.63 -9.55 16.67
C ALA A 115 3.58 -8.42 16.66
N GLY A 116 3.45 -7.66 15.56
CA GLY A 116 2.51 -6.55 15.39
C GLY A 116 2.76 -5.34 16.29
N LYS A 117 3.97 -5.21 16.87
CA LYS A 117 4.36 -4.15 17.84
C LYS A 117 5.13 -2.99 17.23
N GLU A 118 5.79 -3.24 16.11
CA GLU A 118 6.58 -2.27 15.33
C GLU A 118 6.13 -2.25 13.87
N ILE A 119 6.48 -1.17 13.17
CA ILE A 119 6.30 -0.95 11.75
C ILE A 119 7.68 -0.66 11.14
N LEU A 120 8.00 -1.34 10.05
CA LEU A 120 9.12 -1.06 9.17
C LEU A 120 8.57 -0.33 7.94
N PHE A 121 9.28 0.67 7.42
CA PHE A 121 8.83 1.49 6.29
C PHE A 121 10.02 2.13 5.59
N ASN A 122 9.81 2.66 4.38
CA ASN A 122 10.84 3.42 3.68
C ASN A 122 10.63 4.92 3.87
N SER A 123 11.72 5.67 4.08
CA SER A 123 11.67 7.13 4.21
C SER A 123 12.78 7.82 3.43
N THR A 124 12.46 8.97 2.83
CA THR A 124 13.44 9.88 2.20
C THR A 124 13.82 11.07 3.08
N ARG A 125 13.38 11.13 4.34
CA ARG A 125 13.64 12.26 5.25
C ARG A 125 15.12 12.53 5.54
N GLY A 126 15.99 11.54 5.33
CA GLY A 126 17.45 11.67 5.42
C GLY A 126 18.14 12.13 4.13
N GLY A 127 17.39 12.59 3.13
CA GLY A 127 17.91 13.05 1.82
C GLY A 127 18.03 11.94 0.77
N THR A 128 18.23 10.69 1.19
CA THR A 128 18.18 9.49 0.33
C THR A 128 17.15 8.48 0.86
N VAL A 129 16.77 7.50 0.05
CA VAL A 129 15.87 6.41 0.51
C VAL A 129 16.60 5.51 1.51
N ALA A 130 15.95 5.26 2.63
CA ALA A 130 16.44 4.41 3.69
C ALA A 130 15.32 3.57 4.30
N VAL A 131 15.71 2.52 5.03
CA VAL A 131 14.82 1.68 5.82
C VAL A 131 14.70 2.26 7.22
N TRP A 132 13.47 2.50 7.67
CA TRP A 132 13.15 3.09 8.97
C TRP A 132 12.22 2.16 9.77
N ARG A 133 12.32 2.24 11.09
CA ARG A 133 11.48 1.48 12.03
C ARG A 133 10.87 2.40 13.06
N MET A 134 9.66 2.09 13.51
CA MET A 134 9.01 2.73 14.65
C MET A 134 8.11 1.75 15.41
N PRO A 135 7.94 1.88 16.72
CA PRO A 135 6.80 1.33 17.46
C PRO A 135 5.43 1.64 16.82
N LEU A 136 4.45 0.77 17.06
CA LEU A 136 3.08 0.87 16.52
C LEU A 136 2.35 2.19 16.89
N ASP A 137 2.73 2.82 17.99
CA ASP A 137 2.17 4.13 18.39
C ASP A 137 2.65 5.28 17.46
N GLY A 138 3.74 5.09 16.72
CA GLY A 138 4.37 6.10 15.84
C GLY A 138 5.44 6.95 16.52
N ALA A 139 5.78 6.69 17.79
CA ALA A 139 6.84 7.38 18.50
C ALA A 139 8.23 6.94 18.01
N LYS A 140 9.26 7.76 18.27
CA LYS A 140 10.70 7.40 18.14
C LYS A 140 11.07 6.63 16.86
N ALA A 141 10.65 7.13 15.70
CA ALA A 141 11.09 6.56 14.43
C ALA A 141 12.61 6.70 14.25
N GLU A 142 13.27 5.61 13.89
CA GLU A 142 14.73 5.53 13.73
C GLU A 142 15.11 4.96 12.36
N GLN A 143 16.27 5.37 11.82
CA GLN A 143 16.83 4.78 10.62
C GLN A 143 17.54 3.46 10.98
N VAL A 144 17.20 2.38 10.28
CA VAL A 144 17.79 1.05 10.49
C VAL A 144 19.03 0.86 9.61
N CYS A 145 18.91 1.19 8.32
CA CYS A 145 19.98 1.16 7.32
C CYS A 145 19.58 2.00 6.10
N ASP A 146 20.51 2.28 5.20
CA ASP A 146 20.21 2.70 3.83
C ASP A 146 19.62 1.54 3.00
N GLY A 147 18.99 1.88 1.87
CA GLY A 147 18.31 0.91 1.01
C GLY A 147 16.78 0.99 1.08
N ASP A 148 16.11 0.10 0.36
CA ASP A 148 14.67 0.11 0.16
C ASP A 148 14.02 -1.29 0.19
N GLN A 149 12.68 -1.32 0.08
CA GLN A 149 11.85 -2.54 -0.01
C GLN A 149 12.20 -3.58 1.07
N ALA A 150 12.11 -3.19 2.34
CA ALA A 150 12.52 -4.06 3.44
C ALA A 150 11.36 -4.90 3.99
N GLU A 151 11.62 -6.19 4.25
CA GLU A 151 10.67 -7.14 4.83
C GLU A 151 11.23 -7.78 6.11
N TRP A 152 10.36 -8.00 7.09
CA TRP A 152 10.68 -8.74 8.31
C TRP A 152 10.88 -10.23 8.04
N ALA A 153 11.94 -10.80 8.61
CA ALA A 153 11.98 -12.25 8.80
C ALA A 153 10.88 -12.67 9.81
N PRO A 154 10.28 -13.87 9.68
CA PRO A 154 9.26 -14.36 10.61
C PRO A 154 9.68 -14.38 12.08
N ASP A 155 10.99 -14.43 12.37
CA ASP A 155 11.55 -14.39 13.73
C ASP A 155 11.48 -13.01 14.42
N GLY A 156 11.18 -11.93 13.68
CA GLY A 156 11.14 -10.56 14.20
C GLY A 156 12.49 -9.99 14.67
N LYS A 157 13.60 -10.68 14.41
CA LYS A 157 14.98 -10.28 14.77
C LYS A 157 15.80 -9.85 13.56
N ARG A 158 15.41 -10.30 12.37
CA ARG A 158 16.06 -9.98 11.10
C ARG A 158 15.11 -9.24 10.16
N ILE A 159 15.70 -8.47 9.26
CA ILE A 159 15.04 -7.98 8.05
C ILE A 159 15.83 -8.45 6.82
N ALA A 160 15.14 -8.63 5.69
CA ALA A 160 15.75 -8.58 4.37
C ALA A 160 15.44 -7.23 3.74
N PHE A 161 16.31 -6.71 2.89
CA PHE A 161 16.14 -5.42 2.21
C PHE A 161 16.94 -5.39 0.92
N ARG A 162 16.62 -4.43 0.05
CA ARG A 162 17.38 -4.17 -1.17
C ARG A 162 18.31 -2.98 -0.99
N ARG A 163 19.57 -3.11 -1.42
CA ARG A 163 20.55 -2.01 -1.52
C ARG A 163 21.30 -2.17 -2.83
N ASN A 164 21.40 -1.11 -3.63
CA ASN A 164 22.09 -1.11 -4.93
C ASN A 164 21.70 -2.30 -5.83
N HIS A 165 20.40 -2.62 -5.89
CA HIS A 165 19.83 -3.76 -6.61
C HIS A 165 20.37 -5.15 -6.19
N ARG A 166 20.85 -5.28 -4.96
CA ARG A 166 21.25 -6.55 -4.32
C ARG A 166 20.41 -6.78 -3.07
N LEU A 167 20.19 -8.03 -2.73
CA LEU A 167 19.49 -8.43 -1.51
C LEU A 167 20.47 -8.55 -0.35
N PHE A 168 20.12 -7.99 0.80
CA PHE A 168 20.87 -8.07 2.04
C PHE A 168 19.95 -8.50 3.19
N ALA A 169 20.50 -9.23 4.16
CA ALA A 169 19.87 -9.47 5.45
C ALA A 169 20.58 -8.63 6.53
N ARG A 170 19.81 -8.07 7.48
CA ARG A 170 20.34 -7.38 8.67
C ARG A 170 19.78 -8.01 9.94
N HIS A 171 20.64 -8.26 10.93
CA HIS A 171 20.21 -8.63 12.28
C HIS A 171 20.07 -7.37 13.14
N LEU A 172 18.85 -7.07 13.60
CA LEU A 172 18.48 -5.76 14.13
C LEU A 172 19.23 -5.40 15.43
N ALA A 173 19.40 -6.36 16.34
CA ALA A 173 20.03 -6.11 17.64
C ALA A 173 21.55 -5.88 17.57
N THR A 174 22.21 -6.28 16.48
CA THR A 174 23.68 -6.20 16.34
C THR A 174 24.11 -5.30 15.18
N GLY A 175 23.19 -4.84 14.33
CA GLY A 175 23.50 -4.12 13.10
C GLY A 175 24.24 -4.92 12.01
N LYS A 176 24.69 -6.15 12.31
CA LYS A 176 25.37 -7.03 11.34
C LYS A 176 24.52 -7.25 10.09
N GLU A 177 25.13 -7.01 8.94
CA GLU A 177 24.55 -7.22 7.61
C GLU A 177 25.28 -8.33 6.85
N THR A 178 24.61 -8.92 5.87
CA THR A 178 25.18 -9.92 4.96
C THR A 178 24.44 -9.87 3.63
N GLN A 179 25.18 -9.84 2.51
CA GLN A 179 24.58 -9.92 1.18
C GLN A 179 24.04 -11.34 0.93
N ILE A 180 22.79 -11.45 0.52
CA ILE A 180 22.11 -12.72 0.22
C ILE A 180 22.32 -13.07 -1.27
N SER A 181 22.08 -12.10 -2.16
CA SER A 181 22.18 -12.33 -3.60
C SER A 181 23.66 -12.47 -4.02
N PRO A 182 24.04 -13.52 -4.79
CA PRO A 182 25.42 -13.68 -5.25
C PRO A 182 25.92 -12.51 -6.11
N ASN A 183 27.25 -12.33 -6.11
CA ASN A 183 27.91 -11.36 -6.98
C ASN A 183 27.70 -11.72 -8.46
N GLY A 184 27.49 -10.71 -9.31
CA GLY A 184 27.29 -10.89 -10.75
C GLY A 184 25.89 -11.33 -11.19
N TRP A 185 24.94 -11.56 -10.28
CA TRP A 185 23.54 -11.82 -10.64
C TRP A 185 22.89 -10.62 -11.36
N PRO A 186 21.73 -10.81 -12.04
CA PRO A 186 20.86 -9.71 -12.46
C PRO A 186 20.44 -8.79 -11.30
N LEU A 187 19.81 -7.66 -11.62
CA LEU A 187 19.27 -6.73 -10.62
C LEU A 187 18.13 -7.38 -9.83
N CYS A 188 18.19 -7.32 -8.50
CA CYS A 188 17.14 -7.86 -7.62
C CYS A 188 15.99 -6.86 -7.41
N SER A 189 14.76 -7.39 -7.31
CA SER A 189 13.57 -6.70 -6.79
C SER A 189 13.59 -6.66 -5.25
N GLY A 190 12.47 -6.28 -4.62
CA GLY A 190 12.29 -6.46 -3.19
C GLY A 190 12.27 -7.94 -2.80
N PRO A 191 12.87 -8.33 -1.66
CA PRO A 191 12.85 -9.68 -1.13
C PRO A 191 11.49 -10.05 -0.53
N ALA A 192 11.17 -11.35 -0.50
CA ALA A 192 10.09 -11.90 0.32
C ALA A 192 10.56 -13.13 1.11
N TRP A 193 10.29 -13.19 2.41
CA TRP A 193 10.61 -14.35 3.25
C TRP A 193 9.56 -15.45 3.12
N SER A 194 10.05 -16.69 3.04
CA SER A 194 9.24 -17.87 3.34
C SER A 194 8.66 -17.82 4.77
N PRO A 195 7.46 -18.38 5.03
CA PRO A 195 6.84 -18.33 6.36
C PRO A 195 7.65 -18.98 7.49
N ASP A 196 8.58 -19.90 7.19
CA ASP A 196 9.48 -20.53 8.16
C ASP A 196 10.84 -19.83 8.29
N GLY A 197 11.07 -18.77 7.51
CA GLY A 197 12.26 -17.92 7.58
C GLY A 197 13.55 -18.56 7.07
N LYS A 198 13.48 -19.65 6.29
CA LYS A 198 14.65 -20.37 5.74
C LYS A 198 15.02 -19.94 4.33
N LEU A 199 14.04 -19.55 3.52
CA LEU A 199 14.19 -19.11 2.14
C LEU A 199 13.78 -17.63 1.98
N ILE A 200 14.37 -16.99 0.97
CA ILE A 200 14.02 -15.66 0.48
C ILE A 200 13.84 -15.77 -1.04
N ALA A 201 12.78 -15.16 -1.57
CA ALA A 201 12.52 -14.97 -3.00
C ALA A 201 12.87 -13.54 -3.42
#